data_AF-B1GRK7-F1
#
_entry.id   AF-B1GRK7-F1
#
_cell.length_a   1.000
_cell.length_b   1.000
_cell.length_c   1.000
_cell.angle_alpha   90.00
_cell.angle_beta   90.00
_cell.angle_gamma   90.00
#
_symmetry.space_group_name_H-M   'P 1'
#
loop_
_entity.id
_entity.type
_entity.pdbx_description
1 polymer ?
#
loop_
_entity_poly.entity_id
_entity_poly.type
_entity_poly.pdbx_seq_one_letter_code
_entity_poly.pdbx_strand_id
1 'polypeptide(L)'
;MPDTSQILCQICALPAHGNHFGAVSCRACSAFFRRSILEKNAENFKCLRGNNTCEVKLAGKFYCKKCRLKRCYETGMDPKCLDFQLDRDKIKPRQIPKTVATLVGRPSYIVHCAPPEHNSKKGILDVSYLIVKAHNCLDFPPQMFNKNLTILEKMQCANEFLDSFENLTNSEMLTKIPMMQYPVINKQFFLHFWELDFLKTAKWLSFLDGFYSLPRGVQMQILMSTWHLRARLHRLSQTAKLRKSEDIGKNDFMMSKNSCLDLKTCQLDVSWCTDYPNEQIQFFLENSDDWVHNEVVDLIVELNPSEIEMTFMTCQFCFHYAGKREQGHILSVMEKYLDLISNDLHRYYQDKGIRNYTERVTKMMKINNWLQKIIWEKRWKRELAEKFDIFHLHFSHPEMFYDCC
;
A
#
# COMPACT_ATOMS: atom_id res chain seq x y z
N MET A 1 -55.56 2.48 -32.06
CA MET A 1 -56.27 1.30 -31.53
C MET A 1 -56.50 1.51 -30.05
N PRO A 2 -57.67 2.00 -29.60
CA PRO A 2 -58.02 2.04 -28.19
C PRO A 2 -58.70 0.73 -27.75
N ASP A 3 -58.64 0.47 -26.45
CA ASP A 3 -59.34 -0.56 -25.67
C ASP A 3 -58.83 -2.00 -25.73
N THR A 4 -57.77 -2.27 -24.97
CA THR A 4 -57.60 -3.57 -24.31
C THR A 4 -57.44 -3.26 -22.84
N SER A 5 -58.42 -3.65 -22.03
CA SER A 5 -58.39 -3.61 -20.57
C SER A 5 -57.10 -4.24 -20.06
N GLN A 6 -56.07 -3.42 -19.84
CA GLN A 6 -54.78 -3.90 -19.38
C GLN A 6 -54.97 -4.48 -17.99
N ILE A 7 -54.89 -5.80 -17.90
CA ILE A 7 -55.04 -6.51 -16.65
C ILE A 7 -53.97 -5.99 -15.68
N LEU A 8 -54.39 -5.49 -14.52
CA LEU A 8 -53.48 -4.91 -13.54
C LEU A 8 -52.94 -5.97 -12.58
N CYS A 9 -51.71 -5.78 -12.13
CA CYS A 9 -51.07 -6.61 -11.12
C CYS A 9 -51.82 -6.45 -9.80
N GLN A 10 -52.40 -7.53 -9.30
CA GLN A 10 -53.19 -7.51 -8.06
C GLN A 10 -52.33 -7.15 -6.82
N ILE A 11 -50.99 -7.26 -6.91
CA ILE A 11 -50.07 -6.87 -5.85
C ILE A 11 -49.74 -5.38 -5.86
N CYS A 12 -49.44 -4.78 -7.02
CA CYS A 12 -48.86 -3.42 -7.10
C CYS A 12 -49.57 -2.45 -8.03
N ALA A 13 -50.66 -2.88 -8.67
CA ALA A 13 -51.47 -2.13 -9.63
C ALA A 13 -50.74 -1.63 -10.91
N LEU A 14 -49.48 -2.06 -11.15
CA LEU A 14 -48.83 -1.89 -12.45
C LEU A 14 -49.37 -2.89 -13.48
N PRO A 15 -49.20 -2.68 -14.80
CA PRO A 15 -49.62 -3.66 -15.81
C PRO A 15 -49.11 -5.08 -15.52
N ALA A 16 -50.03 -6.04 -15.45
CA ALA A 16 -49.70 -7.44 -15.23
C ALA A 16 -49.16 -8.08 -16.51
N HIS A 17 -48.48 -9.21 -16.34
CA HIS A 17 -47.97 -10.01 -17.45
C HIS A 17 -48.60 -11.42 -17.49
N GLY A 18 -49.71 -11.61 -16.79
CA GLY A 18 -50.42 -12.88 -16.67
C GLY A 18 -50.39 -13.46 -15.26
N ASN A 19 -50.74 -14.74 -15.15
CA ASN A 19 -50.75 -15.48 -13.90
C ASN A 19 -49.33 -15.97 -13.55
N HIS A 20 -48.83 -15.62 -12.37
CA HIS A 20 -47.60 -16.14 -11.81
C HIS A 20 -47.86 -16.65 -10.39
N PHE A 21 -47.55 -17.93 -10.15
CA PHE A 21 -47.71 -18.60 -8.87
C PHE A 21 -49.16 -18.62 -8.32
N GLY A 22 -50.18 -18.50 -9.18
CA GLY A 22 -51.59 -18.51 -8.76
C GLY A 22 -52.27 -17.14 -8.78
N ALA A 23 -51.50 -16.06 -8.89
CA ALA A 23 -52.03 -14.69 -8.88
C ALA A 23 -51.68 -13.92 -10.16
N VAL A 24 -52.58 -13.02 -10.60
CA VAL A 24 -52.30 -12.14 -11.73
C VAL A 24 -51.35 -11.03 -11.30
N SER A 25 -50.13 -11.04 -11.85
CA SER A 25 -49.06 -10.18 -11.37
C SER A 25 -48.13 -9.68 -12.48
N CYS A 26 -47.37 -8.62 -12.17
CA CYS A 26 -46.29 -8.16 -13.05
C CYS A 26 -45.03 -9.01 -12.83
N ARG A 27 -44.14 -9.04 -13.83
CA ARG A 27 -42.86 -9.77 -13.79
C ARG A 27 -42.03 -9.43 -12.55
N ALA A 28 -42.08 -8.18 -12.08
CA ALA A 28 -41.33 -7.74 -10.91
C ALA A 28 -41.86 -8.31 -9.58
N CYS A 29 -43.18 -8.47 -9.42
CA CYS A 29 -43.77 -9.11 -8.24
C CYS A 29 -43.55 -10.62 -8.26
N SER A 30 -43.71 -11.25 -9.44
CA SER A 30 -43.34 -12.65 -9.66
C SER A 30 -41.87 -12.93 -9.27
N ALA A 31 -40.91 -12.15 -9.80
CA ALA A 31 -39.49 -12.32 -9.48
C ALA A 31 -39.16 -12.03 -8.00
N PHE A 32 -39.90 -11.11 -7.36
CA PHE A 32 -39.76 -10.85 -5.92
C PHE A 32 -40.23 -12.05 -5.10
N PHE A 33 -41.40 -12.61 -5.41
CA PHE A 33 -41.95 -13.77 -4.73
C PHE A 33 -41.00 -14.96 -4.84
N ARG A 34 -40.59 -15.31 -6.08
CA ARG A 34 -39.63 -16.38 -6.35
C ARG A 34 -38.35 -16.29 -5.52
N ARG A 35 -37.69 -15.11 -5.49
CA ARG A 35 -36.46 -14.91 -4.71
C ARG A 35 -36.70 -15.00 -3.20
N SER A 36 -37.81 -14.47 -2.72
CA SER A 36 -38.15 -14.50 -1.29
C SER A 36 -38.29 -15.92 -0.76
N ILE A 37 -38.80 -16.84 -1.59
CA ILE A 37 -38.94 -18.26 -1.27
C ILE A 37 -37.61 -19.02 -1.45
N LEU A 38 -36.98 -18.91 -2.63
CA LEU A 38 -35.77 -19.70 -2.95
C LEU A 38 -34.56 -19.38 -2.07
N GLU A 39 -34.34 -18.10 -1.78
CA GLU A 39 -33.18 -17.66 -1.00
C GLU A 39 -33.40 -17.86 0.51
N LYS A 40 -34.54 -18.45 0.93
CA LYS A 40 -35.00 -18.53 2.34
C LYS A 40 -34.95 -17.18 3.08
N ASN A 41 -34.99 -16.08 2.32
CA ASN A 41 -34.87 -14.72 2.83
C ASN A 41 -36.14 -14.20 3.50
N ALA A 42 -37.26 -14.90 3.32
CA ALA A 42 -38.55 -14.52 3.90
C ALA A 42 -38.50 -14.37 5.43
N GLU A 43 -37.79 -15.25 6.13
CA GLU A 43 -37.64 -15.22 7.60
C GLU A 43 -36.91 -13.95 8.09
N ASN A 44 -36.02 -13.40 7.26
CA ASN A 44 -35.24 -12.21 7.57
C ASN A 44 -35.99 -10.90 7.28
N PHE A 45 -37.15 -10.95 6.63
CA PHE A 45 -37.90 -9.73 6.32
C PHE A 45 -38.61 -9.19 7.56
N LYS A 46 -38.11 -8.06 8.08
CA LYS A 46 -38.75 -7.29 9.16
C LYS A 46 -39.44 -6.05 8.60
N CYS A 47 -40.60 -5.72 9.14
CA CYS A 47 -41.26 -4.44 8.84
C CYS A 47 -40.65 -3.37 9.75
N LEU A 48 -39.94 -2.39 9.16
CA LEU A 48 -39.32 -1.30 9.93
C LEU A 48 -40.35 -0.42 10.66
N ARG A 49 -41.62 -0.39 10.21
CA ARG A 49 -42.71 0.33 10.89
C ARG A 49 -43.36 -0.47 12.02
N GLY A 50 -43.00 -1.74 12.21
CA GLY A 50 -43.56 -2.62 13.25
C GLY A 50 -45.00 -3.09 13.03
N ASN A 51 -45.86 -2.30 12.39
CA ASN A 51 -47.30 -2.57 12.27
C ASN A 51 -47.71 -3.52 11.13
N ASN A 52 -46.78 -3.93 10.25
CA ASN A 52 -47.05 -4.80 9.10
C ASN A 52 -48.20 -4.32 8.15
N THR A 53 -48.43 -3.01 8.08
CA THR A 53 -49.48 -2.38 7.23
C THR A 53 -48.89 -1.42 6.19
N CYS A 54 -47.63 -1.61 5.76
CA CYS A 54 -47.04 -0.76 4.73
C CYS A 54 -47.74 -0.94 3.38
N GLU A 55 -48.32 0.12 2.86
CA GLU A 55 -48.98 0.16 1.55
C GLU A 55 -47.99 0.34 0.39
N VAL A 56 -48.47 0.01 -0.81
CA VAL A 56 -47.75 0.24 -2.07
C VAL A 56 -47.79 1.72 -2.39
N LYS A 57 -46.63 2.35 -2.63
CA LYS A 57 -46.64 3.75 -3.10
C LYS A 57 -46.98 3.82 -4.58
N LEU A 58 -47.29 5.04 -5.04
CA LEU A 58 -47.36 5.42 -6.45
C LEU A 58 -46.19 4.80 -7.24
N ALA A 59 -46.50 4.33 -8.45
CA ALA A 59 -45.60 3.59 -9.34
C ALA A 59 -45.16 2.19 -8.85
N GLY A 60 -45.96 1.52 -8.00
CA GLY A 60 -45.75 0.10 -7.65
C GLY A 60 -44.51 -0.18 -6.80
N LYS A 61 -43.94 0.84 -6.14
CA LYS A 61 -42.76 0.72 -5.27
C LYS A 61 -43.16 0.27 -3.87
N PHE A 62 -42.47 -0.77 -3.37
CA PHE A 62 -42.56 -1.24 -1.99
C PHE A 62 -41.28 -0.89 -1.23
N TYR A 63 -41.42 -0.22 -0.09
CA TYR A 63 -40.31 -0.01 0.83
C TYR A 63 -40.14 -1.16 1.82
N CYS A 64 -41.20 -1.93 2.06
CA CYS A 64 -41.20 -3.02 3.03
C CYS A 64 -41.31 -4.37 2.33
N LYS A 65 -40.22 -5.13 2.31
CA LYS A 65 -40.19 -6.50 1.74
C LYS A 65 -41.19 -7.41 2.46
N LYS A 66 -41.32 -7.31 3.79
CA LYS A 66 -42.27 -8.11 4.58
C LYS A 66 -43.73 -7.88 4.15
N CYS A 67 -44.15 -6.61 4.04
CA CYS A 67 -45.52 -6.28 3.64
C CYS A 67 -45.78 -6.62 2.16
N ARG A 68 -44.78 -6.47 1.29
CA ARG A 68 -44.87 -6.93 -0.10
C ARG A 68 -45.10 -8.44 -0.19
N LEU A 69 -44.33 -9.22 0.57
CA LEU A 69 -44.45 -10.68 0.59
C LEU A 69 -45.80 -11.12 1.16
N LYS A 70 -46.26 -10.50 2.25
CA LYS A 70 -47.60 -10.70 2.80
C LYS A 70 -48.69 -10.50 1.73
N ARG A 71 -48.63 -9.40 0.99
CA ARG A 71 -49.59 -9.11 -0.10
C ARG A 71 -49.53 -10.14 -1.23
N CYS A 72 -48.36 -10.69 -1.54
CA CYS A 72 -48.24 -11.78 -2.53
C CYS A 72 -49.08 -13.00 -2.10
N TYR A 73 -48.96 -13.42 -0.83
CA TYR A 73 -49.77 -14.51 -0.29
C TYR A 73 -51.27 -14.18 -0.24
N GLU A 74 -51.64 -12.99 0.20
CA GLU A 74 -53.05 -12.54 0.26
C GLU A 74 -53.73 -12.52 -1.12
N THR A 75 -52.93 -12.33 -2.18
CA THR A 75 -53.42 -12.34 -3.56
C THR A 75 -53.51 -13.77 -4.14
N GLY A 76 -53.07 -14.79 -3.41
CA GLY A 76 -53.10 -16.19 -3.84
C GLY A 76 -51.81 -16.68 -4.50
N MET A 77 -50.66 -16.01 -4.30
CA MET A 77 -49.39 -16.61 -4.70
C MET A 77 -49.03 -17.79 -3.79
N ASP A 78 -48.96 -18.99 -4.36
CA ASP A 78 -48.63 -20.23 -3.66
C ASP A 78 -47.18 -20.65 -3.96
N PRO A 79 -46.31 -20.84 -2.94
CA PRO A 79 -44.97 -21.38 -3.10
C PRO A 79 -44.95 -22.76 -3.78
N LYS A 80 -46.01 -23.57 -3.66
CA LYS A 80 -46.09 -24.89 -4.31
C LYS A 80 -46.12 -24.78 -5.84
N CYS A 81 -46.56 -23.65 -6.38
CA CYS A 81 -46.51 -23.40 -7.82
C CYS A 81 -45.08 -23.15 -8.33
N LEU A 82 -44.10 -22.97 -7.45
CA LEU A 82 -42.71 -22.71 -7.81
C LEU A 82 -42.06 -23.94 -8.45
N ASP A 83 -42.36 -25.13 -7.94
CA ASP A 83 -41.79 -26.40 -8.43
C ASP A 83 -42.11 -26.61 -9.91
N PHE A 84 -43.31 -26.24 -10.35
CA PHE A 84 -43.72 -26.32 -11.77
C PHE A 84 -42.99 -25.33 -12.69
N GLN A 85 -42.46 -24.23 -12.15
CA GLN A 85 -41.72 -23.24 -12.93
C GLN A 85 -40.21 -23.48 -12.92
N LEU A 86 -39.67 -24.12 -11.88
CA LEU A 86 -38.24 -24.46 -11.80
C LEU A 86 -37.81 -25.47 -12.86
N ASP A 87 -38.72 -26.32 -13.32
CA ASP A 87 -38.40 -27.33 -14.35
C ASP A 87 -38.49 -26.79 -15.79
N ARG A 88 -39.04 -25.59 -16.01
CA ARG A 88 -39.13 -24.98 -17.35
C ARG A 88 -37.84 -24.34 -17.83
N ASP A 89 -36.98 -23.87 -16.91
CA ASP A 89 -35.77 -23.11 -17.21
C ASP A 89 -34.49 -23.80 -16.71
N LYS A 90 -34.33 -25.10 -16.93
CA LYS A 90 -32.99 -25.70 -16.92
C LYS A 90 -32.22 -25.15 -18.12
N ILE A 91 -31.67 -23.94 -17.97
CA ILE A 91 -30.58 -23.46 -18.81
C ILE A 91 -29.49 -24.51 -18.64
N LYS A 92 -29.29 -25.35 -19.67
CA LYS A 92 -28.17 -26.30 -19.73
C LYS A 92 -26.95 -25.56 -19.21
N PRO A 93 -26.18 -26.10 -18.25
CA PRO A 93 -25.03 -25.39 -17.70
C PRO A 93 -24.18 -24.95 -18.89
N ARG A 94 -24.12 -23.63 -19.15
CA ARG A 94 -23.16 -23.11 -20.12
C ARG A 94 -21.82 -23.62 -19.61
N GLN A 95 -21.08 -24.36 -20.45
CA GLN A 95 -19.69 -24.66 -20.14
C GLN A 95 -19.00 -23.32 -19.92
N ILE A 96 -18.80 -22.94 -18.65
CA ILE A 96 -18.02 -21.76 -18.31
C ILE A 96 -16.63 -22.09 -18.84
N PRO A 97 -16.04 -21.27 -19.72
CA PRO A 97 -14.68 -21.49 -20.16
C PRO A 97 -13.81 -21.65 -18.91
N LYS A 98 -13.12 -22.78 -18.77
CA LYS A 98 -12.13 -22.94 -17.70
C LYS A 98 -11.15 -21.78 -17.86
N THR A 99 -10.99 -20.96 -16.83
CA THR A 99 -9.94 -19.93 -16.87
C THR A 99 -8.59 -20.63 -17.11
N VAL A 100 -7.62 -19.96 -17.71
CA VAL A 100 -6.27 -20.55 -17.87
C VAL A 100 -5.75 -21.07 -16.53
N ALA A 101 -6.05 -20.35 -15.44
CA ALA A 101 -5.70 -20.78 -14.10
C ALA A 101 -6.38 -22.11 -13.68
N THR A 102 -7.67 -22.25 -13.98
CA THR A 102 -8.43 -23.50 -13.74
C THR A 102 -7.96 -24.64 -14.65
N LEU A 103 -7.56 -24.33 -15.88
CA LEU A 103 -7.09 -25.31 -16.86
C LEU A 103 -5.72 -25.86 -16.50
N VAL A 104 -4.80 -24.98 -16.08
CA VAL A 104 -3.41 -25.29 -15.76
C VAL A 104 -3.24 -25.70 -14.28
N GLY A 105 -4.26 -25.48 -13.44
CA GLY A 105 -4.19 -25.73 -11.99
C GLY A 105 -3.25 -24.79 -11.25
N ARG A 106 -2.87 -23.66 -11.87
CA ARG A 106 -1.95 -22.66 -11.33
C ARG A 106 -2.67 -21.30 -11.28
N PRO A 107 -2.60 -20.54 -10.19
CA PRO A 107 -3.14 -19.17 -10.16
C PRO A 107 -2.57 -18.34 -11.30
N SER A 108 -3.33 -17.38 -11.85
CA SER A 108 -2.94 -16.59 -13.04
C SER A 108 -1.56 -15.94 -12.93
N TYR A 109 -1.14 -15.56 -11.72
CA TYR A 109 0.16 -14.96 -11.43
C TYR A 109 1.33 -15.97 -11.39
N ILE A 110 1.08 -17.28 -11.47
CA ILE A 110 2.09 -18.35 -11.52
C ILE A 110 2.02 -19.13 -12.85
N VAL A 111 1.01 -18.88 -13.70
CA VAL A 111 0.84 -19.59 -14.98
C VAL A 111 2.09 -19.46 -15.86
N HIS A 112 2.82 -18.35 -15.73
CA HIS A 112 4.02 -18.05 -16.53
C HIS A 112 5.33 -18.47 -15.88
N CYS A 113 5.32 -19.03 -14.66
CA CYS A 113 6.54 -19.54 -14.06
C CYS A 113 7.02 -20.76 -14.86
N ALA A 114 8.29 -20.70 -15.27
CA ALA A 114 8.97 -21.67 -16.10
C ALA A 114 8.82 -23.09 -15.51
N PRO A 115 8.79 -24.13 -16.36
CA PRO A 115 8.86 -25.49 -15.88
C PRO A 115 10.11 -25.69 -14.99
N PRO A 116 10.04 -26.53 -13.95
CA PRO A 116 11.14 -26.77 -12.99
C PRO A 116 12.45 -27.28 -13.63
N GLU A 117 12.46 -27.52 -14.94
CA GLU A 117 13.63 -27.95 -15.72
C GLU A 117 14.60 -26.79 -16.05
N HIS A 118 14.20 -25.53 -15.85
CA HIS A 118 15.10 -24.37 -15.90
C HIS A 118 15.68 -24.06 -14.51
N ASN A 119 16.65 -24.86 -14.06
CA ASN A 119 17.52 -24.49 -12.94
C ASN A 119 18.55 -23.45 -13.41
N SER A 120 18.11 -22.21 -13.59
CA SER A 120 19.04 -21.09 -13.79
C SER A 120 19.95 -21.01 -12.56
N LYS A 121 21.27 -21.02 -12.79
CA LYS A 121 22.25 -20.94 -11.70
C LYS A 121 22.00 -19.65 -10.92
N LYS A 122 21.53 -19.78 -9.67
CA LYS A 122 21.32 -18.62 -8.80
C LYS A 122 22.66 -17.91 -8.59
N GLY A 123 22.75 -16.67 -9.04
CA GLY A 123 23.92 -15.82 -8.83
C GLY A 123 23.99 -15.38 -7.36
N ILE A 124 25.20 -15.09 -6.88
CA ILE A 124 25.40 -14.42 -5.58
C ILE A 124 25.87 -13.00 -5.86
N LEU A 125 25.12 -12.03 -5.34
CA LEU A 125 25.54 -10.64 -5.27
C LEU A 125 26.19 -10.40 -3.91
N ASP A 126 27.52 -10.26 -3.91
CA ASP A 126 28.26 -9.99 -2.70
C ASP A 126 28.16 -8.51 -2.29
N VAL A 127 27.56 -8.26 -1.13
CA VAL A 127 27.39 -6.96 -0.49
C VAL A 127 28.19 -6.85 0.81
N SER A 128 29.09 -7.79 1.11
CA SER A 128 29.87 -7.80 2.37
C SER A 128 30.70 -6.53 2.54
N TYR A 129 31.11 -5.91 1.42
CA TYR A 129 31.81 -4.62 1.44
C TYR A 129 30.98 -3.50 2.07
N LEU A 130 29.64 -3.54 1.98
CA LEU A 130 28.75 -2.57 2.63
C LEU A 130 28.80 -2.69 4.14
N ILE A 131 28.86 -3.92 4.67
CA ILE A 131 29.01 -4.18 6.10
C ILE A 131 30.32 -3.56 6.60
N VAL A 132 31.43 -3.80 5.91
CA VAL A 132 32.74 -3.21 6.25
C VAL A 132 32.70 -1.68 6.21
N LYS A 133 32.12 -1.09 5.16
CA LYS A 133 31.97 0.37 5.06
C LYS A 133 31.07 0.94 6.16
N ALA A 134 29.99 0.25 6.52
CA ALA A 134 29.09 0.68 7.59
C ALA A 134 29.75 0.63 8.96
N HIS A 135 30.58 -0.39 9.26
CA HIS A 135 31.41 -0.40 10.46
C HIS A 135 32.26 0.87 10.56
N ASN A 136 33.00 1.19 9.50
CA ASN A 136 33.82 2.40 9.43
C ASN A 136 32.98 3.66 9.63
N CYS A 137 31.81 3.78 8.99
CA CYS A 137 30.92 4.94 9.18
C CYS A 137 30.49 5.14 10.63
N LEU A 138 30.25 4.05 11.36
CA LEU A 138 29.78 4.07 12.73
C LEU A 138 30.90 4.21 13.77
N ASP A 139 32.15 3.92 13.42
CA ASP A 139 33.32 4.13 14.30
C ASP A 139 33.69 5.61 14.42
N PHE A 140 33.28 6.45 13.47
CA PHE A 140 33.55 7.89 13.46
C PHE A 140 32.25 8.71 13.57
N PRO A 141 31.60 8.74 14.76
CA PRO A 141 30.47 9.64 14.98
C PRO A 141 30.93 11.10 14.85
N PRO A 142 30.05 12.03 14.42
CA PRO A 142 30.40 13.43 14.32
C PRO A 142 30.85 13.97 15.67
N GLN A 143 32.03 14.59 15.73
CA GLN A 143 32.66 14.96 17.00
C GLN A 143 32.14 16.27 17.62
N MET A 144 31.16 16.98 17.02
CA MET A 144 31.02 18.42 17.27
C MET A 144 29.59 18.98 17.29
N PHE A 145 28.61 18.29 17.87
CA PHE A 145 27.30 18.93 18.13
C PHE A 145 27.22 19.53 19.52
N ASN A 146 26.62 20.72 19.60
CA ASN A 146 26.31 21.39 20.84
C ASN A 146 25.51 20.44 21.74
N LYS A 147 26.00 20.21 22.98
CA LYS A 147 25.35 19.31 23.95
C LYS A 147 23.93 19.75 24.31
N ASN A 148 23.58 21.01 24.04
CA ASN A 148 22.26 21.57 24.32
C ASN A 148 21.20 21.23 23.27
N LEU A 149 21.58 20.69 22.10
CA LEU A 149 20.61 20.28 21.09
C LEU A 149 19.85 19.03 21.54
N THR A 150 18.56 19.04 21.31
CA THR A 150 17.68 17.86 21.44
C THR A 150 18.08 16.77 20.45
N ILE A 151 17.59 15.54 20.65
CA ILE A 151 17.86 14.45 19.70
C ILE A 151 17.28 14.83 18.34
N LEU A 152 16.07 15.36 18.31
CA LEU A 152 15.40 15.70 17.06
C LEU A 152 16.15 16.77 16.26
N GLU A 153 16.72 17.78 16.92
CA GLU A 153 17.57 18.80 16.26
C GLU A 153 18.88 18.20 15.72
N LYS A 154 19.54 17.32 16.49
CA LYS A 154 20.74 16.62 16.01
C LYS A 154 20.45 15.78 14.77
N MET A 155 19.31 15.09 14.76
CA MET A 155 18.88 14.28 13.61
C MET A 155 18.49 15.16 12.41
N GLN A 156 17.98 16.37 12.62
CA GLN A 156 17.76 17.34 11.54
C GLN A 156 19.11 17.78 10.95
N CYS A 157 20.08 18.16 11.79
CA CYS A 157 21.43 18.50 11.34
C CYS A 157 22.08 17.32 10.58
N ALA A 158 21.82 16.08 11.01
CA ALA A 158 22.27 14.89 10.29
C ALA A 158 21.70 14.82 8.87
N ASN A 159 20.40 15.10 8.70
CA ASN A 159 19.76 15.13 7.38
C ASN A 159 20.38 16.22 6.50
N GLU A 160 20.53 17.44 7.01
CA GLU A 160 21.16 18.55 6.28
C GLU A 160 22.61 18.24 5.87
N PHE A 161 23.38 17.64 6.79
CA PHE A 161 24.75 17.19 6.51
C PHE A 161 24.79 16.17 5.37
N LEU A 162 23.93 15.14 5.43
CA LEU A 162 23.92 14.08 4.41
C LEU A 162 23.43 14.54 3.04
N ASP A 163 22.60 15.58 2.98
CA ASP A 163 22.17 16.23 1.74
C ASP A 163 23.27 17.15 1.17
N SER A 164 24.12 17.70 2.04
CA SER A 164 25.25 18.53 1.63
C SER A 164 26.34 17.73 0.89
N PHE A 165 26.60 16.49 1.30
CA PHE A 165 27.64 15.64 0.71
C PHE A 165 27.34 15.15 -0.71
N GLU A 166 26.07 15.08 -1.11
CA GLU A 166 25.72 14.81 -2.53
C GLU A 166 26.22 15.89 -3.48
N ASN A 167 26.48 17.10 -2.98
CA ASN A 167 27.00 18.20 -3.80
C ASN A 167 28.49 18.04 -4.10
N LEU A 168 29.25 17.33 -3.24
CA LEU A 168 30.71 17.21 -3.37
C LEU A 168 31.15 16.15 -4.39
N THR A 169 30.31 15.14 -4.64
CA THR A 169 30.58 14.18 -5.73
C THR A 169 30.41 14.81 -7.11
N ASN A 170 29.75 15.96 -7.20
CA ASN A 170 29.62 16.77 -8.41
C ASN A 170 30.51 18.02 -8.34
N SER A 171 31.79 17.80 -8.00
CA SER A 171 32.79 18.84 -7.87
C SER A 171 32.82 19.78 -9.08
N GLU A 172 32.83 21.08 -8.74
CA GLU A 172 33.15 22.26 -9.56
C GLU A 172 32.01 22.97 -10.31
N MET A 173 31.82 24.23 -9.87
CA MET A 173 31.17 25.37 -10.51
C MET A 173 29.68 25.64 -10.21
N LEU A 174 29.51 26.75 -9.49
CA LEU A 174 28.37 27.67 -9.45
C LEU A 174 27.62 27.79 -10.79
N THR A 175 26.74 26.85 -11.09
CA THR A 175 25.57 27.00 -11.98
C THR A 175 24.57 25.91 -11.58
N LYS A 176 23.26 26.15 -11.72
CA LYS A 176 22.22 25.15 -11.41
C LYS A 176 22.51 23.86 -12.18
N ILE A 177 22.94 22.81 -11.48
CA ILE A 177 23.17 21.49 -12.09
C ILE A 177 21.79 21.03 -12.62
N PRO A 178 21.67 20.71 -13.93
CA PRO A 178 20.41 20.26 -14.48
C PRO A 178 19.96 18.96 -13.82
N MET A 179 18.64 18.78 -13.69
CA MET A 179 18.05 17.55 -13.18
C MET A 179 18.39 16.38 -14.12
N MET A 180 19.09 15.38 -13.61
CA MET A 180 19.41 14.16 -14.35
C MET A 180 18.23 13.19 -14.29
N GLN A 181 17.61 12.90 -15.43
CA GLN A 181 16.61 11.84 -15.52
C GLN A 181 17.27 10.49 -15.81
N TYR A 182 16.94 9.47 -15.03
CA TYR A 182 17.35 8.10 -15.32
C TYR A 182 16.31 7.41 -16.23
N PRO A 183 16.68 7.06 -17.47
CA PRO A 183 15.75 6.41 -18.39
C PRO A 183 15.53 4.93 -18.06
N VAL A 184 16.49 4.29 -17.37
CA VAL A 184 16.47 2.87 -17.05
C VAL A 184 16.96 2.63 -15.62
N ILE A 185 16.20 1.87 -14.83
CA ILE A 185 16.60 1.32 -13.54
C ILE A 185 17.19 -0.07 -13.80
N ASN A 186 18.51 -0.20 -13.75
CA ASN A 186 19.23 -1.45 -13.97
C ASN A 186 20.03 -1.88 -12.74
N LYS A 187 20.80 -2.97 -12.87
CA LYS A 187 21.69 -3.45 -11.79
C LYS A 187 22.58 -2.35 -11.19
N GLN A 188 23.23 -1.55 -12.03
CA GLN A 188 24.16 -0.52 -11.57
C GLN A 188 23.44 0.57 -10.78
N PHE A 189 22.23 0.94 -11.22
CA PHE A 189 21.37 1.87 -10.49
C PHE A 189 21.03 1.34 -9.09
N PHE A 190 20.56 0.09 -8.99
CA PHE A 190 20.24 -0.53 -7.70
C PHE A 190 21.47 -0.58 -6.78
N LEU A 191 22.61 -1.07 -7.27
CA LEU A 191 23.83 -1.15 -6.48
C LEU A 191 24.28 0.21 -5.95
N HIS A 192 24.25 1.24 -6.81
CA HIS A 192 24.63 2.60 -6.43
C HIS A 192 23.74 3.15 -5.32
N PHE A 193 22.41 3.08 -5.48
CA PHE A 193 21.49 3.64 -4.50
C PHE A 193 21.39 2.80 -3.23
N TRP A 194 21.55 1.47 -3.30
CA TRP A 194 21.67 0.64 -2.10
C TRP A 194 22.91 0.98 -1.28
N GLU A 195 24.06 1.14 -1.93
CA GLU A 195 25.28 1.58 -1.24
C GLU A 195 25.08 2.95 -0.59
N LEU A 196 24.59 3.93 -1.37
CA LEU A 196 24.38 5.30 -0.91
C LEU A 196 23.40 5.35 0.27
N ASP A 197 22.24 4.71 0.15
CA ASP A 197 21.21 4.73 1.18
C ASP A 197 21.65 4.03 2.47
N PHE A 198 22.33 2.89 2.33
CA PHE A 198 22.84 2.13 3.46
C PHE A 198 23.89 2.92 4.24
N LEU A 199 24.88 3.49 3.55
CA LEU A 199 25.94 4.25 4.18
C LEU A 199 25.46 5.59 4.74
N LYS A 200 24.54 6.28 4.05
CA LYS A 200 23.90 7.47 4.60
C LYS A 200 23.10 7.17 5.85
N THR A 201 22.42 6.02 5.90
CA THR A 201 21.69 5.62 7.11
C THR A 201 22.64 5.24 8.24
N ALA A 202 23.74 4.54 7.95
CA ALA A 202 24.78 4.26 8.94
C ALA A 202 25.33 5.56 9.53
N LYS A 203 25.66 6.52 8.66
CA LYS A 203 26.12 7.84 9.10
C LYS A 203 25.03 8.59 9.87
N TRP A 204 23.78 8.58 9.42
CA TRP A 204 22.64 9.20 10.11
C TRP A 204 22.45 8.65 11.53
N LEU A 205 22.46 7.32 11.72
CA LEU A 205 22.37 6.69 13.03
C LEU A 205 23.54 7.06 13.94
N SER A 206 24.73 7.34 13.40
CA SER A 206 25.88 7.79 14.19
C SER A 206 25.69 9.16 14.86
N PHE A 207 24.69 9.95 14.45
CA PHE A 207 24.34 11.24 15.09
C PHE A 207 23.40 11.04 16.28
N LEU A 208 22.82 9.85 16.44
CA LEU A 208 21.87 9.58 17.51
C LEU A 208 22.62 9.42 18.84
N ASP A 209 22.23 10.22 19.84
CA ASP A 209 22.86 10.20 21.15
C ASP A 209 22.82 8.80 21.78
N GLY A 210 23.96 8.34 22.29
CA GLY A 210 24.08 7.02 22.90
C GLY A 210 24.10 5.84 21.91
N PHE A 211 23.90 6.05 20.60
CA PHE A 211 23.89 4.95 19.63
C PHE A 211 25.26 4.25 19.58
N TYR A 212 26.35 5.01 19.65
CA TYR A 212 27.71 4.48 19.72
C TYR A 212 27.97 3.57 20.94
N SER A 213 27.18 3.70 22.01
CA SER A 213 27.29 2.89 23.23
C SER A 213 26.60 1.53 23.13
N LEU A 214 25.73 1.33 22.13
CA LEU A 214 25.09 0.05 21.88
C LEU A 214 26.11 -0.97 21.37
N PRO A 215 25.97 -2.28 21.68
CA PRO A 215 26.80 -3.31 21.10
C PRO A 215 26.81 -3.23 19.57
N ARG A 216 27.97 -3.45 18.94
CA ARG A 216 28.11 -3.33 17.48
C ARG A 216 27.10 -4.18 16.69
N GLY A 217 26.81 -5.39 17.15
CA GLY A 217 25.79 -6.25 16.54
C GLY A 217 24.38 -5.63 16.57
N VAL A 218 24.01 -4.97 17.67
CA VAL A 218 22.74 -4.25 17.81
C VAL A 218 22.68 -3.06 16.85
N GLN A 219 23.77 -2.28 16.76
CA GLN A 219 23.84 -1.16 15.81
C GLN A 219 23.62 -1.62 14.36
N MET A 220 24.24 -2.74 13.98
CA MET A 220 24.09 -3.31 12.64
C MET A 220 22.67 -3.83 12.37
N GLN A 221 22.03 -4.51 13.33
CA GLN A 221 20.63 -4.96 13.20
C GLN A 221 19.67 -3.77 13.01
N ILE A 222 19.86 -2.68 13.77
CA ILE A 222 19.09 -1.45 13.60
C ILE A 222 19.33 -0.84 12.21
N LEU A 223 20.58 -0.78 11.75
CA LEU A 223 20.90 -0.27 10.41
C LEU A 223 20.22 -1.10 9.31
N MET A 224 20.36 -2.42 9.35
CA MET A 224 19.79 -3.34 8.36
C MET A 224 18.26 -3.30 8.32
N SER A 225 17.61 -3.00 9.44
CA SER A 225 16.16 -2.84 9.53
C SER A 225 15.62 -1.47 9.09
N THR A 226 16.47 -0.43 8.98
CA THR A 226 15.98 0.96 8.83
C THR A 226 16.41 1.66 7.55
N TRP A 227 17.49 1.23 6.89
CA TRP A 227 18.08 2.00 5.78
C TRP A 227 17.10 2.27 4.61
N HIS A 228 16.34 1.26 4.22
CA HIS A 228 15.35 1.36 3.14
C HIS A 228 14.15 2.24 3.53
N LEU A 229 13.79 2.28 4.82
CA LEU A 229 12.71 3.12 5.35
C LEU A 229 13.08 4.60 5.29
N ARG A 230 14.28 4.92 5.80
CA ARG A 230 14.82 6.27 5.78
C ARG A 230 14.94 6.78 4.35
N ALA A 231 15.51 5.96 3.47
CA ALA A 231 15.69 6.32 2.07
C ALA A 231 14.36 6.59 1.36
N ARG A 232 13.35 5.73 1.57
CA ARG A 232 12.00 5.92 1.00
C ARG A 232 11.36 7.22 1.47
N LEU A 233 11.33 7.48 2.78
CA LEU A 233 10.70 8.69 3.31
C LEU A 233 11.47 9.96 2.89
N HIS A 234 12.81 9.89 2.82
CA HIS A 234 13.62 10.99 2.32
C HIS A 234 13.28 11.33 0.86
N ARG A 235 13.21 10.35 -0.04
CA ARG A 235 12.84 10.56 -1.45
C ARG A 235 11.42 11.11 -1.62
N LEU A 236 10.47 10.59 -0.85
CA LEU A 236 9.10 11.12 -0.80
C LEU A 236 9.07 12.58 -0.36
N SER A 237 9.85 12.93 0.67
CA SER A 237 9.98 14.30 1.17
C SER A 237 10.59 15.24 0.13
N GLN A 238 11.71 14.85 -0.49
CA GLN A 238 12.35 15.65 -1.54
C GLN A 238 11.43 15.84 -2.75
N THR A 239 10.74 14.78 -3.17
CA THR A 239 9.75 14.85 -4.26
C THR A 239 8.61 15.81 -3.90
N ALA A 240 8.07 15.74 -2.67
CA ALA A 240 7.02 16.65 -2.22
C ALA A 240 7.48 18.12 -2.19
N LYS A 241 8.69 18.39 -1.69
CA LYS A 241 9.26 19.75 -1.65
C LYS A 241 9.36 20.35 -3.06
N LEU A 242 9.96 19.62 -4.01
CA LEU A 242 10.17 20.10 -5.38
C LEU A 242 8.90 20.15 -6.22
N ARG A 243 7.93 19.25 -5.97
CA ARG A 243 6.62 19.30 -6.63
C ARG A 243 5.82 20.52 -6.19
N LYS A 244 5.93 20.92 -4.91
CA LYS A 244 5.28 22.12 -4.38
C LYS A 244 5.85 23.41 -4.97
N SER A 245 7.14 23.45 -5.30
CA SER A 245 7.79 24.59 -5.97
C SER A 245 7.67 24.56 -7.50
N GLU A 246 6.97 23.56 -8.06
CA GLU A 246 6.83 23.33 -9.52
C GLU A 246 8.17 23.11 -10.25
N ASP A 247 9.21 22.68 -9.53
CA ASP A 247 10.54 22.42 -10.09
C ASP A 247 10.65 21.05 -10.79
N ILE A 248 9.67 20.16 -10.57
CA ILE A 248 9.60 18.82 -11.17
C ILE A 248 8.20 18.49 -11.67
N GLY A 249 8.11 17.58 -12.65
CA GLY A 249 6.86 17.10 -13.21
C GLY A 249 6.02 16.26 -12.25
N LYS A 250 4.74 16.07 -12.59
CA LYS A 250 3.79 15.28 -11.77
C LYS A 250 4.22 13.81 -11.59
N ASN A 251 4.90 13.23 -12.58
CA ASN A 251 5.37 11.84 -12.52
C ASN A 251 6.83 11.74 -12.09
N ASP A 252 7.50 12.87 -11.82
CA ASP A 252 8.89 12.84 -11.41
C ASP A 252 8.97 12.38 -9.96
N PHE A 253 9.92 11.47 -9.70
CA PHE A 253 10.24 10.95 -8.40
C PHE A 253 11.73 11.12 -8.13
N MET A 254 12.06 11.78 -7.02
CA MET A 254 13.44 12.12 -6.70
C MET A 254 14.22 10.92 -6.18
N MET A 255 15.41 10.71 -6.73
CA MET A 255 16.34 9.66 -6.31
C MET A 255 17.49 10.21 -5.48
N SER A 256 17.99 11.38 -5.87
CA SER A 256 18.96 12.22 -5.14
C SER A 256 18.60 13.70 -5.36
N LYS A 257 19.35 14.63 -4.78
CA LYS A 257 19.11 16.07 -4.93
C LYS A 257 19.01 16.56 -6.40
N ASN A 258 19.81 15.99 -7.30
CA ASN A 258 19.88 16.41 -8.70
C ASN A 258 19.52 15.29 -9.68
N SER A 259 18.86 14.22 -9.22
CA SER A 259 18.43 13.15 -10.12
C SER A 259 17.04 12.61 -9.78
N CYS A 260 16.28 12.34 -10.83
CA CYS A 260 14.91 11.85 -10.74
C CYS A 260 14.62 10.74 -11.75
N LEU A 261 13.48 10.10 -11.57
CA LEU A 261 12.86 9.14 -12.47
C LEU A 261 11.53 9.73 -12.94
N ASP A 262 11.21 9.66 -14.22
CA ASP A 262 9.80 9.78 -14.64
C ASP A 262 9.16 8.40 -14.48
N LEU A 263 8.26 8.28 -13.51
CA LEU A 263 7.60 7.04 -13.14
C LEU A 263 6.83 6.38 -14.30
N LYS A 264 6.40 7.15 -15.32
CA LYS A 264 5.69 6.60 -16.49
C LYS A 264 6.60 6.10 -17.59
N THR A 265 7.75 6.72 -17.76
CA THR A 265 8.64 6.43 -18.91
C THR A 265 9.89 5.65 -18.53
N CYS A 266 10.25 5.63 -17.25
CA CYS A 266 11.41 4.90 -16.79
C CYS A 266 11.23 3.39 -16.99
N GLN A 267 12.21 2.75 -17.63
CA GLN A 267 12.20 1.32 -17.86
C GLN A 267 12.89 0.60 -16.70
N LEU A 268 12.34 -0.54 -16.29
CA LEU A 268 12.99 -1.41 -15.31
C LEU A 268 13.75 -2.51 -16.04
N ASP A 269 15.02 -2.70 -15.71
CA ASP A 269 15.83 -3.81 -16.19
C ASP A 269 16.20 -4.72 -15.02
N VAL A 270 15.57 -5.89 -14.99
CA VAL A 270 15.81 -6.95 -14.00
C VAL A 270 16.37 -8.22 -14.64
N SER A 271 16.83 -8.17 -15.90
CA SER A 271 17.38 -9.36 -16.58
C SER A 271 18.63 -9.92 -15.89
N TRP A 272 19.23 -9.14 -14.99
CA TRP A 272 20.37 -9.51 -14.18
C TRP A 272 20.03 -10.37 -12.94
N CYS A 273 18.74 -10.44 -12.56
CA CYS A 273 18.28 -11.22 -11.42
C CYS A 273 17.13 -12.17 -11.76
N THR A 274 16.62 -12.17 -12.99
CA THR A 274 15.57 -13.09 -13.43
C THR A 274 15.63 -13.32 -14.94
N ASP A 275 15.19 -14.50 -15.39
CA ASP A 275 15.07 -14.82 -16.82
C ASP A 275 13.66 -14.51 -17.37
N TYR A 276 12.72 -14.13 -16.49
CA TYR A 276 11.36 -13.78 -16.90
C TYR A 276 11.32 -12.37 -17.50
N PRO A 277 10.58 -12.16 -18.60
CA PRO A 277 10.25 -10.83 -19.09
C PRO A 277 9.51 -10.02 -18.01
N ASN A 278 9.76 -8.72 -17.94
CA ASN A 278 9.15 -7.83 -16.94
C ASN A 278 7.62 -7.94 -16.88
N GLU A 279 6.96 -8.13 -18.03
CA GLU A 279 5.50 -8.24 -18.12
C GLU A 279 4.97 -9.46 -17.36
N GLN A 280 5.75 -10.54 -17.27
CA GLN A 280 5.36 -11.77 -16.58
C GLN A 280 5.53 -11.68 -15.07
N ILE A 281 6.50 -10.89 -14.62
CA ILE A 281 6.82 -10.72 -13.20
C ILE A 281 6.42 -9.35 -12.66
N GLN A 282 5.65 -8.57 -13.42
CA GLN A 282 5.14 -7.26 -13.01
C GLN A 282 4.40 -7.30 -11.66
N PHE A 283 3.75 -8.44 -11.36
CA PHE A 283 3.12 -8.68 -10.07
C PHE A 283 4.11 -8.60 -8.88
N PHE A 284 5.33 -9.09 -9.08
CA PHE A 284 6.42 -9.12 -8.09
C PHE A 284 7.30 -7.86 -8.13
N LEU A 285 7.47 -7.26 -9.31
CA LEU A 285 8.25 -6.02 -9.50
C LEU A 285 7.49 -4.75 -9.08
N GLU A 286 6.15 -4.82 -9.10
CA GLU A 286 5.23 -3.74 -8.76
C GLU A 286 5.39 -2.44 -9.55
N ASN A 287 4.84 -2.44 -10.76
CA ASN A 287 4.36 -1.24 -11.48
C ASN A 287 3.04 -0.68 -10.90
N SER A 288 2.84 -0.73 -9.58
CA SER A 288 1.69 -0.11 -8.91
C SER A 288 2.10 0.87 -7.83
N ASP A 289 3.33 1.36 -7.89
CA ASP A 289 3.83 2.30 -6.91
C ASP A 289 3.70 3.75 -7.40
N ASP A 290 3.42 4.00 -8.67
CA ASP A 290 3.19 5.36 -9.16
C ASP A 290 2.05 6.03 -8.43
N TRP A 291 0.90 5.36 -8.30
CA TRP A 291 -0.24 5.92 -7.60
C TRP A 291 0.03 6.02 -6.10
N VAL A 292 0.65 5.00 -5.49
CA VAL A 292 0.94 5.00 -4.06
C VAL A 292 1.97 6.07 -3.66
N HIS A 293 3.09 6.17 -4.37
CA HIS A 293 4.08 7.21 -4.15
C HIS A 293 3.48 8.58 -4.41
N ASN A 294 2.72 8.78 -5.50
CA ASN A 294 2.10 10.06 -5.78
C ASN A 294 1.08 10.46 -4.71
N GLU A 295 0.24 9.54 -4.24
CA GLU A 295 -0.71 9.85 -3.18
C GLU A 295 0.00 10.16 -1.85
N VAL A 296 1.06 9.44 -1.49
CA VAL A 296 1.86 9.77 -0.28
C VAL A 296 2.56 11.13 -0.44
N VAL A 297 3.11 11.42 -1.62
CA VAL A 297 3.71 12.73 -1.93
C VAL A 297 2.66 13.82 -1.79
N ASP A 298 1.46 13.64 -2.35
CA ASP A 298 0.38 14.60 -2.29
C ASP A 298 -0.06 14.87 -0.83
N LEU A 299 -0.11 13.82 0.02
CA LEU A 299 -0.33 13.98 1.46
C LEU A 299 0.78 14.77 2.16
N ILE A 300 2.05 14.57 1.78
CA ILE A 300 3.18 15.32 2.35
C ILE A 300 3.13 16.78 1.89
N VAL A 301 2.78 17.04 0.61
CA VAL A 301 2.58 18.39 0.07
C VAL A 301 1.46 19.11 0.84
N GLU A 302 0.32 18.45 1.06
CA GLU A 302 -0.80 18.99 1.83
C GLU A 302 -0.43 19.27 3.29
N LEU A 303 0.25 18.33 3.94
CA LEU A 303 0.69 18.48 5.33
C LEU A 303 1.70 19.63 5.50
N ASN A 304 2.54 19.85 4.48
CA ASN A 304 3.64 20.82 4.48
C ASN A 304 4.46 20.78 5.79
N PRO A 305 5.09 19.63 6.12
CA PRO A 305 5.86 19.48 7.34
C PRO A 305 7.13 20.37 7.32
N SER A 306 7.45 20.95 8.47
CA SER A 306 8.75 21.56 8.73
C SER A 306 9.88 20.52 8.76
N GLU A 307 11.14 20.96 8.67
CA GLU A 307 12.29 20.03 8.73
C GLU A 307 12.32 19.20 10.02
N ILE A 308 11.96 19.80 11.16
CA ILE A 308 11.81 19.09 12.45
C ILE A 308 10.71 18.03 12.37
N GLU A 309 9.54 18.35 11.79
CA GLU A 309 8.43 17.41 11.67
C GLU A 309 8.76 16.27 10.71
N MET A 310 9.44 16.56 9.60
CA MET A 310 9.92 15.55 8.67
C MET A 310 10.97 14.64 9.32
N THR A 311 11.86 15.21 10.12
CA THR A 311 12.85 14.45 10.91
C THR A 311 12.14 13.57 11.93
N PHE A 312 11.11 14.08 12.60
CA PHE A 312 10.30 13.30 13.54
C PHE A 312 9.60 12.14 12.84
N MET A 313 8.97 12.40 11.69
CA MET A 313 8.34 11.35 10.88
C MET A 313 9.34 10.27 10.50
N THR A 314 10.56 10.65 10.10
CA THR A 314 11.63 9.71 9.73
C THR A 314 12.10 8.87 10.91
N CYS A 315 12.41 9.50 12.05
CA CYS A 315 12.81 8.81 13.26
C CYS A 315 11.70 7.88 13.76
N GLN A 316 10.46 8.37 13.84
CA GLN A 316 9.32 7.60 14.31
C GLN A 316 9.09 6.38 13.42
N PHE A 317 9.12 6.55 12.09
CA PHE A 317 8.92 5.45 11.15
C PHE A 317 10.02 4.39 11.27
N CYS A 318 11.29 4.81 11.27
CA CYS A 318 12.43 3.90 11.34
C CYS A 318 12.49 3.17 12.68
N PHE A 319 12.40 3.88 13.81
CA PHE A 319 12.56 3.29 15.14
C PHE A 319 11.38 2.39 15.51
N HIS A 320 10.15 2.82 15.18
CA HIS A 320 8.96 1.98 15.38
C HIS A 320 9.08 0.67 14.59
N TYR A 321 9.48 0.76 13.33
CA TYR A 321 9.63 -0.43 12.49
C TYR A 321 10.75 -1.34 12.97
N ALA A 322 11.94 -0.80 13.27
CA ALA A 322 13.08 -1.58 13.77
C ALA A 322 12.74 -2.32 15.07
N GLY A 323 12.11 -1.63 16.03
CA GLY A 323 11.69 -2.25 17.28
C GLY A 323 10.70 -3.40 17.06
N LYS A 324 9.73 -3.21 16.16
CA LYS A 324 8.75 -4.26 15.80
C LYS A 324 9.35 -5.41 15.01
N ARG A 325 10.37 -5.17 14.19
CA ARG A 325 11.04 -6.21 13.39
C ARG A 325 11.95 -7.09 14.26
N GLU A 326 12.81 -6.46 15.06
CA GLU A 326 13.87 -7.15 15.79
C GLU A 326 13.43 -7.68 17.16
N GLN A 327 12.37 -7.09 17.75
CA GLN A 327 11.84 -7.46 19.07
C GLN A 327 12.91 -7.40 20.18
N GLY A 328 12.62 -7.98 21.36
CA GLY A 328 13.58 -8.16 22.44
C GLY A 328 14.29 -6.89 22.92
N HIS A 329 15.61 -6.95 23.08
CA HIS A 329 16.41 -5.80 23.54
C HIS A 329 16.30 -4.60 22.59
N ILE A 330 16.25 -4.83 21.27
CA ILE A 330 16.19 -3.76 20.28
C ILE A 330 14.86 -3.00 20.38
N LEU A 331 13.75 -3.70 20.62
CA LEU A 331 12.46 -3.05 20.89
C LEU A 331 12.56 -2.07 22.06
N SER A 332 13.15 -2.49 23.19
CA SER A 332 13.32 -1.61 24.36
C SER A 332 14.22 -0.41 24.06
N VAL A 333 15.28 -0.58 23.26
CA VAL A 333 16.15 0.53 22.86
C VAL A 333 15.40 1.51 21.95
N MET A 334 14.64 1.01 20.98
CA MET A 334 13.86 1.86 20.06
C MET A 334 12.72 2.59 20.78
N GLU A 335 12.05 1.96 21.74
CA GLU A 335 11.01 2.60 22.56
C GLU A 335 11.56 3.80 23.34
N LYS A 336 12.77 3.69 23.92
CA LYS A 336 13.43 4.84 24.57
C LYS A 336 13.66 6.00 23.59
N TYR A 337 14.11 5.72 22.37
CA TYR A 337 14.27 6.77 21.36
C TYR A 337 12.93 7.36 20.91
N LEU A 338 11.89 6.54 20.76
CA LEU A 338 10.54 6.99 20.43
C LEU A 338 9.98 7.96 21.50
N ASP A 339 10.21 7.67 22.78
CA ASP A 339 9.82 8.57 23.87
C ASP A 339 10.58 9.90 23.82
N LEU A 340 11.90 9.85 23.57
CA LEU A 340 12.74 11.05 23.47
C LEU A 340 12.33 11.95 22.30
N ILE A 341 12.17 11.41 21.09
CA ILE A 341 11.75 12.22 19.93
C ILE A 341 10.33 12.78 20.09
N SER A 342 9.44 12.08 20.81
CA SER A 342 8.08 12.55 21.08
C SER A 342 8.08 13.73 22.05
N ASN A 343 8.92 13.67 23.08
CA ASN A 343 9.12 14.79 24.01
C ASN A 343 9.78 16.00 23.31
N ASP A 344 10.75 15.76 22.44
CA ASP A 344 11.40 16.81 21.66
C ASP A 344 10.43 17.50 20.70
N LEU A 345 9.56 16.72 20.01
CA LEU A 345 8.51 17.29 19.18
C LEU A 345 7.49 18.11 20.00
N HIS A 346 7.11 17.63 21.20
CA HIS A 346 6.24 18.39 22.09
C HIS A 346 6.86 19.75 22.46
N ARG A 347 8.13 19.77 22.86
CA ARG A 347 8.88 21.00 23.17
C ARG A 347 8.94 21.94 21.96
N TYR A 348 9.23 21.41 20.77
CA TYR A 348 9.23 22.20 19.53
C TYR A 348 7.90 22.93 19.29
N TYR A 349 6.75 22.27 19.53
CA TYR A 349 5.45 22.94 19.43
C TYR A 349 5.21 23.96 20.55
N GLN A 350 5.66 23.66 21.78
CA GLN A 350 5.58 24.59 22.91
C GLN A 350 6.37 25.89 22.64
N ASP A 351 7.58 25.77 22.12
CA ASP A 351 8.46 26.90 21.79
C ASP A 351 7.88 27.77 20.65
N LYS A 352 7.14 27.16 19.73
CA LYS A 352 6.37 27.87 18.69
C LYS A 352 5.03 28.44 19.18
N GLY A 353 4.67 28.26 20.44
CA GLY A 353 3.39 28.70 21.01
C GLY A 353 2.17 27.94 20.50
N ILE A 354 2.35 26.77 19.88
CA ILE A 354 1.27 25.95 19.30
C ILE A 354 0.73 25.01 20.38
N ARG A 355 -0.47 25.30 20.89
CA ARG A 355 -1.09 24.49 21.96
C ARG A 355 -1.80 23.23 21.48
N ASN A 356 -2.41 23.27 20.29
CA ASN A 356 -3.16 22.15 19.74
C ASN A 356 -2.55 21.68 18.41
N TYR A 357 -1.65 20.71 18.49
CA TYR A 357 -0.98 20.10 17.34
C TYR A 357 -1.39 18.62 17.13
N THR A 358 -2.38 18.12 17.89
CA THR A 358 -2.82 16.72 17.85
C THR A 358 -3.28 16.28 16.46
N GLU A 359 -4.02 17.14 15.76
CA GLU A 359 -4.44 16.88 14.38
C GLU A 359 -3.22 16.72 13.46
N ARG A 360 -2.20 17.57 13.63
CA ARG A 360 -0.99 17.55 12.82
C ARG A 360 -0.16 16.30 13.05
N VAL A 361 0.01 15.86 14.30
CA VAL A 361 0.64 14.59 14.64
C VAL A 361 -0.16 13.40 14.08
N THR A 362 -1.49 13.45 14.14
CA THR A 362 -2.34 12.42 13.55
C THR A 362 -2.13 12.30 12.04
N LYS A 363 -2.03 13.43 11.32
CA LYS A 363 -1.72 13.42 9.88
C LYS A 363 -0.33 12.85 9.58
N MET A 364 0.69 13.23 10.37
CA MET A 364 2.04 12.63 10.27
C MET A 364 2.01 11.10 10.45
N MET A 365 1.33 10.62 11.48
CA MET A 365 1.22 9.18 11.75
C MET A 365 0.41 8.43 10.70
N LYS A 366 -0.62 9.05 10.09
CA LYS A 366 -1.35 8.45 8.97
C LYS A 366 -0.44 8.15 7.78
N ILE A 367 0.47 9.07 7.44
CA ILE A 367 1.45 8.88 6.36
C ILE A 367 2.40 7.72 6.71
N ASN A 368 2.99 7.73 7.92
CA ASN A 368 3.91 6.66 8.35
C ASN A 368 3.25 5.28 8.40
N ASN A 369 2.02 5.20 8.93
CA ASN A 369 1.26 3.94 8.99
C ASN A 369 0.91 3.41 7.59
N TRP A 370 0.64 4.30 6.65
CA TRP A 370 0.41 3.90 5.27
C TRP A 370 1.68 3.32 4.63
N LEU A 371 2.82 3.99 4.79
CA LEU A 371 4.13 3.48 4.34
C LEU A 371 4.47 2.11 4.94
N GLN A 372 4.18 1.92 6.23
CA GLN A 372 4.34 0.63 6.90
C GLN A 372 3.44 -0.45 6.31
N LYS A 373 2.17 -0.12 6.05
CA LYS A 373 1.21 -1.02 5.42
C LYS A 373 1.69 -1.48 4.04
N ILE A 374 2.20 -0.56 3.23
CA ILE A 374 2.74 -0.87 1.90
C ILE A 374 3.88 -1.89 2.02
N ILE A 375 4.82 -1.69 2.95
CA ILE A 375 5.93 -2.65 3.15
C ILE A 375 5.41 -4.03 3.51
N TRP A 376 4.42 -4.12 4.41
CA TRP A 376 3.82 -5.41 4.77
C TRP A 376 3.08 -6.07 3.61
N GLU A 377 2.38 -5.30 2.78
CA GLU A 377 1.72 -5.80 1.57
C GLU A 377 2.72 -6.30 0.52
N LYS A 378 3.98 -5.84 0.54
CA LYS A 378 5.02 -6.34 -0.37
C LYS A 378 5.70 -7.62 0.14
N ARG A 379 5.82 -7.79 1.47
CA ARG A 379 6.52 -8.94 2.09
C ARG A 379 6.02 -10.30 1.58
N TRP A 380 4.71 -10.52 1.55
CA TRP A 380 4.17 -11.81 1.11
C TRP A 380 4.43 -12.08 -0.38
N LYS A 381 4.53 -11.03 -1.21
CA LYS A 381 4.91 -11.16 -2.63
C LYS A 381 6.34 -11.61 -2.78
N ARG A 382 7.25 -11.10 -1.94
CA ARG A 382 8.65 -11.55 -1.88
C ARG A 382 8.75 -13.01 -1.44
N GLU A 383 8.02 -13.40 -0.39
CA GLU A 383 7.96 -14.81 0.06
C GLU A 383 7.43 -15.73 -1.06
N LEU A 384 6.42 -15.26 -1.80
CA LEU A 384 5.90 -15.97 -2.96
C LEU A 384 6.93 -16.06 -4.09
N ALA A 385 7.63 -14.97 -4.39
CA ALA A 385 8.68 -14.91 -5.42
C ALA A 385 9.83 -15.88 -5.09
N GLU A 386 10.23 -15.95 -3.82
CA GLU A 386 11.25 -16.88 -3.33
C GLU A 386 10.78 -18.33 -3.47
N LYS A 387 9.52 -18.62 -3.13
CA LYS A 387 8.96 -19.98 -3.21
C LYS A 387 8.81 -20.52 -4.63
N PHE A 388 8.65 -19.63 -5.60
CA PHE A 388 8.52 -19.98 -7.02
C PHE A 388 9.79 -19.70 -7.83
N ASP A 389 10.92 -19.42 -7.16
CA ASP A 389 12.20 -19.14 -7.79
C ASP A 389 12.11 -18.09 -8.91
N ILE A 390 11.32 -17.04 -8.68
CA ILE A 390 11.12 -15.95 -9.64
C ILE A 390 12.43 -15.18 -9.88
N PHE A 391 13.22 -15.01 -8.82
CA PHE A 391 14.50 -14.34 -8.86
C PHE A 391 15.64 -15.34 -8.67
N HIS A 392 16.61 -15.30 -9.58
CA HIS A 392 17.80 -16.15 -9.62
C HIS A 392 19.01 -15.43 -8.98
N LEU A 393 18.79 -14.70 -7.89
CA LEU A 393 19.80 -13.91 -7.21
C LEU A 393 19.71 -14.07 -5.69
N HIS A 394 20.85 -14.36 -5.07
CA HIS A 394 21.04 -14.33 -3.62
C HIS A 394 22.00 -13.22 -3.21
N PHE A 395 21.82 -12.68 -2.01
CA PHE A 395 22.73 -11.69 -1.42
C PHE A 395 23.64 -12.39 -0.41
N SER A 396 24.89 -11.94 -0.26
CA SER A 396 25.76 -12.44 0.83
C SER A 396 25.23 -12.09 2.23
N HIS A 397 24.44 -11.02 2.33
CA HIS A 397 23.73 -10.57 3.54
C HIS A 397 22.22 -10.40 3.26
N PRO A 398 21.44 -11.50 3.19
CA PRO A 398 20.02 -11.46 2.86
C PRO A 398 19.18 -10.68 3.89
N GLU A 399 19.64 -10.60 5.14
CA GLU A 399 19.00 -9.86 6.23
C GLU A 399 18.91 -8.35 5.97
N MET A 400 19.79 -7.80 5.11
CA MET A 400 19.77 -6.39 4.70
C MET A 400 18.59 -6.07 3.78
N PHE A 401 18.19 -7.04 2.95
CA PHE A 401 17.19 -6.88 1.89
C PHE A 401 15.86 -7.58 2.20
N TYR A 402 15.70 -8.07 3.43
CA TYR A 402 14.52 -8.83 3.83
C TYR A 402 13.20 -8.08 3.58
N ASP A 403 13.23 -6.77 3.82
CA ASP A 403 12.09 -5.85 3.69
C ASP A 403 12.22 -4.91 2.47
N CYS A 404 13.26 -5.12 1.65
CA CYS A 404 13.51 -4.39 0.42
C CYS A 404 12.90 -5.21 -0.72
N CYS A 405 11.70 -4.83 -1.16
CA CYS A 405 11.11 -5.32 -2.39
C CYS A 405 11.44 -4.34 -3.51
#